data_AF-A0A178ZIT9-F1
#
_entry.id   AF-A0A178ZIT9-F1
#
_cell.length_a   1.000
_cell.length_b   1.000
_cell.length_c   1.000
_cell.angle_alpha   90.00
_cell.angle_beta   90.00
_cell.angle_gamma   90.00
#
_symmetry.space_group_name_H-M   'P 1'
#
loop_
_entity.id
_entity.type
_entity.pdbx_description
1 polymer ?
#
loop_
_entity_poly.entity_id
_entity_poly.type
_entity_poly.pdbx_seq_one_letter_code
_entity_poly.pdbx_strand_id
1 'polypeptide(L)'
;MALLQLARRSVPKSYPIIAGASSHSTTQVLEFIADAYNTSANFGLILPCAYFGKQTAPAVVRRFYGEVASVSPLPIIIYNFPAVCNGLDLDANIITNIAKESRNVVGVNLTCGSSDFLVGGLASGSAGRIAAFGNVFPQVVVKIYGLWTSGQHGEELALQRLLASAETATKAGIANTKYAATIFTAPKTGITDAVRLFKLRRP
;
A
#
# COMPACT_ATOMS: atom_id res chain seq x y z
N MET A 1 -7.64 -9.90 -12.85
CA MET A 1 -6.85 -11.14 -12.63
C MET A 1 -5.38 -11.13 -13.10
N ALA A 2 -5.05 -10.81 -14.36
CA ALA A 2 -3.71 -11.07 -14.93
C ALA A 2 -2.50 -10.52 -14.14
N LEU A 3 -2.59 -9.30 -13.59
CA LEU A 3 -1.48 -8.68 -12.85
C LEU A 3 -1.12 -9.40 -11.56
N LEU A 4 -2.12 -9.86 -10.81
CA LEU A 4 -1.90 -10.52 -9.52
C LEU A 4 -1.35 -11.94 -9.71
N GLN A 5 -1.82 -12.66 -10.74
CA GLN A 5 -1.23 -13.93 -11.15
C GLN A 5 0.23 -13.78 -11.56
N LEU A 6 0.56 -12.73 -12.31
CA LEU A 6 1.94 -12.43 -12.68
C LEU A 6 2.78 -12.15 -11.43
N ALA A 7 2.33 -11.26 -10.55
CA ALA A 7 3.01 -10.95 -9.30
C ALA A 7 3.29 -12.21 -8.46
N ARG A 8 2.28 -13.09 -8.30
CA ARG A 8 2.44 -14.35 -7.59
C ARG A 8 3.51 -15.26 -8.21
N ARG A 9 3.57 -15.34 -9.54
CA ARG A 9 4.59 -16.13 -10.26
C ARG A 9 5.99 -15.51 -10.18
N SER A 10 6.09 -14.19 -9.99
CA SER A 10 7.36 -13.47 -9.91
C SER A 10 8.05 -13.52 -8.54
N VAL A 11 7.42 -14.09 -7.52
CA VAL A 11 7.97 -14.16 -6.16
C VAL A 11 7.84 -15.58 -5.56
N PRO A 12 8.75 -16.01 -4.66
CA PRO A 12 8.67 -17.33 -4.00
C PRO A 12 7.35 -17.52 -3.26
N LYS A 13 6.78 -18.73 -3.21
CA LYS A 13 5.46 -18.99 -2.60
C LYS A 13 5.28 -18.44 -1.18
N SER A 14 6.36 -18.41 -0.39
CA SER A 14 6.38 -17.86 0.97
C SER A 14 6.35 -16.33 1.05
N TYR A 15 6.63 -15.63 -0.05
CA TYR A 15 6.63 -14.17 -0.09
C TYR A 15 5.19 -13.65 0.03
N PRO A 16 4.89 -12.81 1.04
CA PRO A 16 3.54 -12.33 1.30
C PRO A 16 3.09 -11.33 0.22
N ILE A 17 1.84 -11.44 -0.20
CA ILE A 17 1.20 -10.51 -1.14
C ILE A 17 0.00 -9.84 -0.46
N ILE A 18 0.02 -8.52 -0.45
CA ILE A 18 -1.12 -7.67 -0.07
C ILE A 18 -1.76 -7.18 -1.37
N ALA A 19 -2.98 -7.64 -1.66
CA ALA A 19 -3.70 -7.29 -2.88
C ALA A 19 -4.60 -6.06 -2.66
N GLY A 20 -4.45 -5.03 -3.50
CA GLY A 20 -5.40 -3.93 -3.55
C GLY A 20 -6.72 -4.41 -4.17
N ALA A 21 -7.81 -4.37 -3.40
CA ALA A 21 -9.13 -4.88 -3.81
C ALA A 21 -10.25 -3.87 -3.51
N SER A 22 -9.94 -2.58 -3.66
CA SER A 22 -10.88 -1.49 -3.38
C SER A 22 -11.86 -1.26 -4.54
N SER A 23 -13.10 -0.88 -4.20
CA SER A 23 -14.12 -0.41 -5.14
C SER A 23 -15.15 0.43 -4.39
N HIS A 24 -16.14 1.00 -5.08
CA HIS A 24 -17.24 1.78 -4.50
C HIS A 24 -18.50 0.96 -4.20
N SER A 25 -18.40 -0.37 -4.19
CA SER A 25 -19.49 -1.31 -3.87
C SER A 25 -18.95 -2.50 -3.08
N THR A 26 -19.65 -2.91 -2.02
CA THR A 26 -19.32 -4.11 -1.22
C THR A 26 -19.21 -5.35 -2.11
N THR A 27 -20.16 -5.55 -3.02
CA THR A 27 -20.17 -6.71 -3.94
C THR A 27 -18.92 -6.74 -4.79
N GLN A 28 -18.55 -5.60 -5.39
CA GLN A 28 -17.37 -5.54 -6.26
C GLN A 28 -16.06 -5.75 -5.47
N VAL A 29 -16.00 -5.26 -4.23
CA VAL A 29 -14.87 -5.52 -3.32
C VAL A 29 -14.74 -7.02 -3.02
N LEU A 30 -15.86 -7.69 -2.73
CA LEU A 30 -15.86 -9.13 -2.46
C LEU A 30 -15.46 -9.96 -3.69
N GLU A 31 -15.87 -9.55 -4.89
CA GLU A 31 -15.39 -10.15 -6.14
C GLU A 31 -13.87 -10.02 -6.28
N PHE A 32 -13.32 -8.81 -6.07
CA PHE A 32 -11.87 -8.59 -6.13
C PHE A 32 -11.09 -9.35 -5.06
N ILE A 33 -11.67 -9.51 -3.87
CA ILE A 33 -11.09 -10.32 -2.79
C ILE A 33 -11.10 -11.80 -3.17
N ALA A 34 -12.20 -12.32 -3.74
CA ALA A 34 -12.29 -13.72 -4.16
C ALA A 34 -11.25 -14.01 -5.26
N ASP A 35 -11.16 -13.12 -6.24
CA ASP A 35 -10.09 -13.07 -7.24
C ASP A 35 -8.71 -13.14 -6.56
N ALA A 36 -8.43 -12.25 -5.61
CA ALA A 36 -7.14 -12.19 -4.92
C ALA A 36 -6.82 -13.48 -4.15
N TYR A 37 -7.80 -14.04 -3.46
CA TYR A 37 -7.70 -15.30 -2.74
C TYR A 37 -7.35 -16.45 -3.69
N ASN A 38 -8.03 -16.54 -4.85
CA ASN A 38 -7.79 -17.56 -5.86
C ASN A 38 -6.38 -17.48 -6.48
N THR A 39 -5.71 -16.34 -6.36
CA THR A 39 -4.30 -16.15 -6.76
C THR A 39 -3.29 -16.31 -5.62
N SER A 40 -3.74 -16.78 -4.45
CA SER A 40 -2.92 -16.97 -3.24
C SER A 40 -2.31 -15.66 -2.72
N ALA A 41 -3.06 -14.56 -2.80
CA ALA A 41 -2.76 -13.38 -1.99
C ALA A 41 -2.95 -13.70 -0.49
N ASN A 42 -2.28 -12.96 0.38
CA ASN A 42 -2.31 -13.19 1.81
C ASN A 42 -3.21 -12.19 2.55
N PHE A 43 -3.39 -11.00 2.00
CA PHE A 43 -4.19 -9.92 2.60
C PHE A 43 -4.91 -9.11 1.53
N GLY A 44 -6.08 -8.54 1.89
CA GLY A 44 -6.76 -7.51 1.10
C GLY A 44 -6.49 -6.12 1.65
N LEU A 45 -6.10 -5.16 0.80
CA LEU A 45 -5.96 -3.75 1.14
C LEU A 45 -7.12 -2.95 0.55
N ILE A 46 -7.95 -2.41 1.42
CA ILE A 46 -9.29 -1.90 1.05
C ILE A 46 -9.44 -0.44 1.49
N LEU A 47 -9.66 0.47 0.54
CA LEU A 47 -10.11 1.84 0.79
C LEU A 47 -11.61 1.84 1.13
N PRO A 48 -12.09 2.82 1.92
CA PRO A 48 -13.52 2.97 2.16
C PRO A 48 -14.25 3.35 0.86
N CYS A 49 -15.53 2.97 0.76
CA CYS A 49 -16.43 3.48 -0.28
C CYS A 49 -16.64 4.99 -0.09
N ALA A 50 -15.86 5.80 -0.83
CA ALA A 50 -15.76 7.24 -0.56
C ALA A 50 -15.99 8.13 -1.79
N TYR A 51 -16.84 7.72 -2.74
CA TYR A 51 -17.18 8.58 -3.88
C TYR A 51 -17.80 9.92 -3.42
N PHE A 52 -18.67 9.87 -2.41
CA PHE A 52 -19.20 11.05 -1.72
C PHE A 52 -18.57 11.19 -0.32
N GLY A 53 -17.25 11.30 -0.26
CA GLY A 53 -16.48 11.22 1.00
C GLY A 53 -17.02 12.11 2.12
N LYS A 54 -17.28 13.40 1.83
CA LYS A 54 -17.80 14.36 2.81
C LYS A 54 -19.21 14.04 3.35
N GLN A 55 -20.01 13.31 2.58
CA GLN A 55 -21.38 12.91 2.95
C GLN A 55 -21.43 11.48 3.50
N THR A 56 -20.31 10.75 3.48
CA THR A 56 -20.25 9.36 3.94
C THR A 56 -20.20 9.33 5.46
N ALA A 57 -21.29 8.90 6.09
CA ALA A 57 -21.38 8.84 7.55
C ALA A 57 -20.45 7.75 8.14
N PRO A 58 -19.90 7.94 9.35
CA PRO A 58 -19.06 6.94 10.02
C PRO A 58 -19.72 5.55 10.15
N ALA A 59 -21.04 5.51 10.36
CA ALA A 59 -21.80 4.27 10.43
C ALA A 59 -21.78 3.48 9.11
N VAL A 60 -21.78 4.16 7.96
CA VAL A 60 -21.67 3.53 6.64
C VAL A 60 -20.30 2.88 6.47
N VAL A 61 -19.24 3.58 6.88
CA VAL A 61 -17.87 3.04 6.83
C VAL A 61 -17.75 1.79 7.70
N ARG A 62 -18.22 1.84 8.95
CA ARG A 62 -18.18 0.69 9.85
C ARG A 62 -18.94 -0.51 9.27
N ARG A 63 -20.16 -0.28 8.79
CA ARG A 63 -20.98 -1.32 8.16
C ARG A 63 -20.29 -1.92 6.94
N PHE A 64 -19.71 -1.10 6.07
CA PHE A 64 -18.99 -1.56 4.89
C PHE A 64 -17.84 -2.50 5.26
N TYR A 65 -16.95 -2.10 6.17
CA TYR A 65 -15.83 -2.96 6.58
C TYR A 65 -16.32 -4.21 7.34
N GLY A 66 -17.38 -4.10 8.14
CA GLY A 66 -18.01 -5.25 8.81
C GLY A 66 -18.54 -6.28 7.81
N GLU A 67 -19.30 -5.84 6.80
CA GLU A 67 -19.81 -6.71 5.72
C GLU A 67 -18.65 -7.38 4.95
N VAL A 68 -17.68 -6.59 4.47
CA VAL A 68 -16.52 -7.11 3.74
C VAL A 68 -15.75 -8.14 4.58
N ALA A 69 -15.43 -7.81 5.83
CA ALA A 69 -14.63 -8.66 6.68
C ALA A 69 -15.37 -9.94 7.13
N SER A 70 -16.70 -9.91 7.21
CA SER A 70 -17.51 -11.08 7.58
C SER A 70 -17.54 -12.18 6.50
N VAL A 71 -17.35 -11.79 5.23
CA VAL A 71 -17.41 -12.71 4.07
C VAL A 71 -16.02 -13.00 3.51
N SER A 72 -15.07 -12.08 3.66
CA SER A 72 -13.75 -12.18 3.05
C SER A 72 -12.97 -13.42 3.50
N PRO A 73 -12.50 -14.27 2.56
CA PRO A 73 -11.56 -15.34 2.88
C PRO A 73 -10.14 -14.85 3.17
N LEU A 74 -9.84 -13.56 2.90
CA LEU A 74 -8.56 -12.92 3.22
C LEU A 74 -8.68 -12.05 4.47
N PRO A 75 -7.65 -11.99 5.33
CA PRO A 75 -7.51 -10.95 6.32
C PRO A 75 -7.45 -9.56 5.66
N ILE A 76 -8.16 -8.60 6.25
CA ILE A 76 -8.35 -7.26 5.70
C ILE A 76 -7.46 -6.24 6.40
N ILE A 77 -6.82 -5.40 5.60
CA ILE A 77 -6.10 -4.20 6.02
C ILE A 77 -6.92 -3.00 5.57
N ILE A 78 -7.36 -2.18 6.53
CA ILE A 78 -8.02 -0.90 6.25
C ILE A 78 -7.01 0.01 5.56
N TYR A 79 -7.36 0.62 4.44
CA TYR A 79 -6.54 1.63 3.79
C TYR A 79 -7.16 3.01 4.02
N ASN A 80 -6.51 3.84 4.82
CA ASN A 80 -6.91 5.23 5.01
C ASN A 80 -6.06 6.16 4.13
N PHE A 81 -6.68 6.76 3.09
CA PHE A 81 -6.03 7.69 2.18
C PHE A 81 -6.97 8.81 1.71
N PRO A 82 -7.16 9.86 2.53
CA PRO A 82 -8.16 10.91 2.28
C PRO A 82 -8.05 11.62 0.93
N ALA A 83 -6.82 11.82 0.44
CA ALA A 83 -6.56 12.52 -0.82
C ALA A 83 -7.14 11.80 -2.06
N VAL A 84 -7.36 10.49 -1.99
CA VAL A 84 -8.00 9.71 -3.06
C VAL A 84 -9.39 9.22 -2.69
N CYS A 85 -9.88 9.59 -1.50
CA CYS A 85 -11.19 9.22 -0.95
C CYS A 85 -12.08 10.45 -0.73
N ASN A 86 -11.96 11.47 -1.58
CA ASN A 86 -12.76 12.71 -1.51
C ASN A 86 -12.78 13.37 -0.12
N GLY A 87 -11.64 13.31 0.58
CA GLY A 87 -11.47 13.91 1.91
C GLY A 87 -12.06 13.09 3.06
N LEU A 88 -12.59 11.90 2.81
CA LEU A 88 -12.98 11.00 3.89
C LEU A 88 -11.73 10.51 4.63
N ASP A 89 -11.60 10.93 5.88
CA ASP A 89 -10.51 10.52 6.77
C ASP A 89 -11.06 9.64 7.89
N LEU A 90 -10.45 8.48 8.08
CA LEU A 90 -10.83 7.52 9.11
C LEU A 90 -10.08 7.82 10.39
N ASP A 91 -10.78 8.37 11.38
CA ASP A 91 -10.21 8.63 12.69
C ASP A 91 -9.93 7.34 13.49
N ALA A 92 -9.19 7.49 14.58
CA ALA A 92 -8.82 6.38 15.45
C ALA A 92 -10.04 5.67 16.06
N ASN A 93 -11.15 6.38 16.32
CA ASN A 93 -12.35 5.79 16.92
C ASN A 93 -13.05 4.86 15.92
N ILE A 94 -13.21 5.28 14.67
CA ILE A 94 -13.79 4.46 13.60
C ILE A 94 -12.95 3.21 13.40
N ILE A 95 -11.63 3.36 13.26
CA ILE A 95 -10.71 2.24 13.05
C ILE A 95 -10.76 1.26 14.23
N THR A 96 -10.71 1.77 15.47
CA THR A 96 -10.75 0.93 16.68
C THR A 96 -12.07 0.18 16.81
N ASN A 97 -13.19 0.82 16.47
CA ASN A 97 -14.50 0.16 16.48
C ASN A 97 -14.56 -0.97 15.46
N ILE A 98 -14.11 -0.74 14.23
CA ILE A 98 -14.05 -1.78 13.19
C ILE A 98 -13.19 -2.97 13.66
N ALA A 99 -12.02 -2.70 14.23
CA ALA A 99 -11.11 -3.75 14.72
C ALA A 99 -11.73 -4.57 15.88
N LYS A 100 -12.50 -3.94 16.78
CA LYS A 100 -13.20 -4.62 17.87
C LYS A 100 -14.38 -5.45 17.36
N GLU A 101 -15.08 -4.94 16.35
CA GLU A 101 -16.28 -5.57 15.77
C GLU A 101 -15.93 -6.72 14.81
N SER A 102 -14.70 -6.76 14.26
CA SER A 102 -14.29 -7.77 13.29
C SER A 102 -12.88 -8.32 13.53
N ARG A 103 -12.80 -9.61 13.86
CA ARG A 103 -11.52 -10.34 14.00
C ARG A 103 -10.76 -10.53 12.69
N ASN A 104 -11.43 -10.37 11.54
CA ASN A 104 -10.81 -10.54 10.23
C ASN A 104 -10.18 -9.23 9.70
N VAL A 105 -10.36 -8.11 10.42
CA VAL A 105 -9.59 -6.88 10.18
C VAL A 105 -8.33 -6.93 11.03
N VAL A 106 -7.18 -7.02 10.38
CA VAL A 106 -5.89 -7.35 11.02
C VAL A 106 -4.86 -6.21 10.98
N GLY A 107 -5.20 -5.09 10.34
CA GLY A 107 -4.31 -3.95 10.30
C GLY A 107 -4.91 -2.72 9.63
N VAL A 108 -4.14 -1.63 9.67
CA VAL A 108 -4.45 -0.38 8.98
C VAL A 108 -3.19 0.15 8.28
N ASN A 109 -3.35 0.55 7.02
CA ASN A 109 -2.38 1.33 6.27
C ASN A 109 -2.78 2.80 6.33
N LEU A 110 -2.05 3.58 7.11
CA LEU A 110 -2.24 5.03 7.22
C LEU A 110 -1.34 5.73 6.20
N THR A 111 -1.94 6.54 5.33
CA THR A 111 -1.17 7.34 4.36
C THR A 111 -0.64 8.61 5.01
N CYS A 112 0.24 8.44 6.00
CA CYS A 112 0.96 9.53 6.66
C CYS A 112 2.32 9.74 6.00
N GLY A 113 2.61 10.96 5.53
CA GLY A 113 3.92 11.31 4.96
C GLY A 113 4.28 10.58 3.66
N SER A 114 5.54 10.74 3.23
CA SER A 114 6.13 9.99 2.12
C SER A 114 6.81 8.72 2.67
N SER A 115 7.67 8.05 1.91
CA SER A 115 8.44 6.90 2.41
C SER A 115 9.49 7.31 3.45
N ASP A 116 9.79 8.62 3.52
CA ASP A 116 10.54 9.31 4.56
C ASP A 116 9.98 9.22 5.99
N PHE A 117 8.76 8.71 6.18
CA PHE A 117 8.18 8.50 7.50
C PHE A 117 8.40 7.09 8.07
N LEU A 118 9.15 6.22 7.38
CA LEU A 118 9.34 4.82 7.80
C LEU A 118 9.86 4.69 9.25
N VAL A 119 10.99 5.32 9.59
CA VAL A 119 11.58 5.26 10.95
C VAL A 119 10.64 5.84 12.00
N GLY A 120 9.95 6.95 11.70
CA GLY A 120 8.99 7.55 12.63
C GLY A 120 7.79 6.64 12.91
N GLY A 121 7.28 5.97 11.87
CA GLY A 121 6.24 4.96 11.98
C GLY A 121 6.69 3.77 12.82
N LEU A 122 7.88 3.22 12.55
CA LEU A 122 8.43 2.10 13.30
C LEU A 122 8.67 2.46 14.76
N ALA A 123 9.18 3.67 15.05
CA ALA A 123 9.34 4.19 16.41
C ALA A 123 8.01 4.30 17.16
N SER A 124 6.91 4.53 16.44
CA SER A 124 5.56 4.60 17.00
C SER A 124 4.89 3.21 17.10
N GLY A 125 5.59 2.13 16.77
CA GLY A 125 5.09 0.76 16.84
C GLY A 125 4.42 0.24 15.55
N SER A 126 4.60 0.92 14.41
CA SER A 126 4.12 0.37 13.13
C SER A 126 4.93 -0.88 12.72
N ALA A 127 4.31 -1.78 11.96
CA ALA A 127 4.98 -2.99 11.46
C ALA A 127 5.89 -2.73 10.24
N GLY A 128 5.77 -1.56 9.60
CA GLY A 128 6.48 -1.24 8.36
C GLY A 128 5.77 -0.19 7.51
N ARG A 129 6.01 -0.25 6.19
CA ARG A 129 5.49 0.74 5.22
C ARG A 129 5.19 0.11 3.87
N ILE A 130 4.05 0.48 3.29
CA ILE A 130 3.78 0.28 1.85
C ILE A 130 4.38 1.49 1.10
N ALA A 131 5.60 1.33 0.57
CA ALA A 131 6.41 2.44 0.07
C ALA A 131 6.38 2.56 -1.45
N ALA A 132 5.80 3.64 -1.98
CA ALA A 132 5.83 3.94 -3.42
C ALA A 132 7.27 4.16 -3.93
N PHE A 133 8.13 4.78 -3.14
CA PHE A 133 9.55 4.96 -3.45
C PHE A 133 10.31 3.64 -3.66
N GLY A 134 9.81 2.54 -3.07
CA GLY A 134 10.34 1.19 -3.28
C GLY A 134 10.29 0.74 -4.75
N ASN A 135 9.47 1.36 -5.61
CA ASN A 135 9.50 1.10 -7.06
C ASN A 135 10.77 1.64 -7.74
N VAL A 136 11.43 2.63 -7.14
CA VAL A 136 12.63 3.29 -7.70
C VAL A 136 13.90 2.79 -7.01
N PHE A 137 13.89 2.76 -5.67
CA PHE A 137 15.06 2.36 -4.88
C PHE A 137 14.69 1.38 -3.75
N PRO A 138 14.27 0.14 -4.09
CA PRO A 138 13.77 -0.83 -3.10
C PRO A 138 14.81 -1.20 -2.03
N GLN A 139 16.07 -1.33 -2.44
CA GLN A 139 17.17 -1.70 -1.54
C GLN A 139 17.37 -0.69 -0.40
N VAL A 140 17.12 0.60 -0.65
CA VAL A 140 17.26 1.65 0.36
C VAL A 140 16.17 1.50 1.43
N VAL A 141 14.92 1.28 1.01
CA VAL A 141 13.79 1.07 1.93
C VAL A 141 14.03 -0.17 2.80
N VAL A 142 14.46 -1.27 2.19
CA VAL A 142 14.78 -2.51 2.91
C VAL A 142 15.95 -2.32 3.88
N LYS A 143 17.00 -1.59 3.47
CA LYS A 143 18.16 -1.31 4.34
C LYS A 143 17.75 -0.49 5.56
N ILE A 144 16.94 0.56 5.40
CA ILE A 144 16.44 1.36 6.53
C ILE A 144 15.64 0.49 7.50
N TYR A 145 14.74 -0.35 6.98
CA TYR A 145 13.96 -1.28 7.80
C TYR A 145 14.86 -2.28 8.55
N GLY A 146 15.87 -2.84 7.88
CA GLY A 146 16.83 -3.78 8.47
C GLY A 146 17.70 -3.15 9.56
N LEU A 147 18.18 -1.92 9.35
CA LEU A 147 18.94 -1.17 10.37
C LEU A 147 18.09 -0.94 11.62
N TRP A 148 16.86 -0.46 11.44
CA TRP A 148 15.94 -0.26 12.56
C TRP A 148 15.66 -1.56 13.33
N THR A 149 15.27 -2.62 12.61
CA THR A 149 14.89 -3.91 13.24
C THR A 149 16.06 -4.66 13.86
N SER A 150 17.30 -4.38 13.46
CA SER A 150 18.51 -4.90 14.11
C SER A 150 18.99 -4.09 15.31
N GLY A 151 18.29 -3.01 15.68
CA GLY A 151 18.66 -2.12 16.80
C GLY A 151 19.86 -1.22 16.51
N GLN A 152 20.30 -1.13 15.24
CA GLN A 152 21.38 -0.25 14.82
C GLN A 152 20.83 1.15 14.57
N HIS A 153 20.85 1.96 15.63
CA HIS A 153 20.32 3.32 15.61
C HIS A 153 21.41 4.36 15.30
N GLY A 154 21.12 5.29 14.39
CA GLY A 154 22.00 6.33 13.87
C GLY A 154 22.07 6.34 12.34
N GLU A 155 22.48 5.22 11.73
CA GLU A 155 22.66 5.12 10.27
C GLU A 155 21.34 5.15 9.50
N GLU A 156 20.27 4.59 10.06
CA GLU A 156 18.93 4.56 9.46
C GLU A 156 18.35 5.96 9.30
N LEU A 157 18.57 6.84 10.29
CA LEU A 157 18.12 8.23 10.24
C LEU A 157 18.89 9.02 9.17
N ALA A 158 20.21 8.83 9.08
CA ALA A 158 21.02 9.46 8.04
C ALA A 158 20.57 9.01 6.64
N LEU A 159 20.33 7.70 6.45
CA LEU A 159 19.86 7.14 5.19
C LEU A 159 18.44 7.58 4.86
N GLN A 160 17.55 7.70 5.86
CA GLN A 160 16.20 8.20 5.65
C GLN A 160 16.17 9.66 5.22
N ARG A 161 17.05 10.51 5.75
CA ARG A 161 17.19 11.91 5.30
C ARG A 161 17.57 11.98 3.82
N LEU A 162 18.53 11.15 3.40
CA LEU A 162 18.92 11.06 1.99
C LEU A 162 17.77 10.56 1.11
N LEU A 163 17.04 9.55 1.59
CA LEU A 163 15.83 9.04 0.92
C LEU A 163 14.79 10.15 0.74
N ALA A 164 14.52 10.95 1.76
CA ALA A 164 13.53 12.02 1.72
C ALA A 164 13.83 13.05 0.62
N SER A 165 15.11 13.43 0.47
CA SER A 165 15.55 14.31 -0.61
C SER A 165 15.35 13.68 -1.99
N ALA A 166 15.69 12.41 -2.16
CA ALA A 166 15.51 11.70 -3.43
C ALA A 166 14.02 11.52 -3.79
N GLU A 167 13.17 11.21 -2.80
CA GLU A 167 11.76 10.93 -3.01
C GLU A 167 11.00 12.13 -3.56
N THR A 168 11.36 13.34 -3.13
CA THR A 168 10.78 14.58 -3.67
C THR A 168 10.98 14.68 -5.18
N ALA A 169 12.15 14.30 -5.69
CA ALA A 169 12.46 14.36 -7.11
C ALA A 169 11.84 13.19 -7.90
N THR A 170 11.83 11.98 -7.32
CA THR A 170 11.49 10.76 -8.06
C THR A 170 10.08 10.25 -7.84
N LYS A 171 9.33 10.80 -6.86
CA LYS A 171 8.01 10.31 -6.46
C LYS A 171 6.98 11.42 -6.24
N ALA A 172 7.06 12.52 -6.99
CA ALA A 172 6.03 13.57 -7.01
C ALA A 172 4.68 13.16 -7.65
N GLY A 173 4.49 11.86 -7.92
CA GLY A 173 3.27 11.32 -8.52
C GLY A 173 3.54 10.00 -9.25
N ILE A 174 2.49 9.39 -9.81
CA ILE A 174 2.59 8.13 -10.55
C ILE A 174 3.47 8.30 -11.79
N ALA A 175 3.30 9.39 -12.54
CA ALA A 175 4.10 9.66 -13.74
C ALA A 175 5.60 9.79 -13.41
N ASN A 176 5.96 10.57 -12.39
CA ASN A 176 7.35 10.74 -11.95
C ASN A 176 7.93 9.42 -11.44
N THR A 177 7.16 8.66 -10.66
CA THR A 177 7.59 7.34 -10.16
C THR A 177 7.88 6.37 -11.31
N LYS A 178 7.00 6.34 -12.33
CA LYS A 178 7.19 5.51 -13.53
C LYS A 178 8.41 5.95 -14.33
N TYR A 179 8.59 7.26 -14.51
CA TYR A 179 9.75 7.81 -15.21
C TYR A 179 11.03 7.45 -14.45
N ALA A 180 11.09 7.69 -13.15
CA ALA A 180 12.24 7.33 -12.32
C ALA A 180 12.54 5.83 -12.33
N ALA A 181 11.52 4.97 -12.25
CA ALA A 181 11.69 3.52 -12.35
C ALA A 181 12.26 3.09 -13.72
N THR A 182 11.88 3.78 -14.80
CA THR A 182 12.44 3.58 -16.14
C THR A 182 13.95 3.81 -16.17
N ILE A 183 14.42 4.84 -15.46
CA ILE A 183 15.82 5.25 -15.45
C ILE A 183 16.65 4.42 -14.46
N PHE A 184 16.14 4.18 -13.25
CA PHE A 184 16.93 3.63 -12.15
C PHE A 184 16.70 2.14 -11.89
N THR A 185 15.47 1.66 -12.04
CA THR A 185 15.11 0.27 -11.70
C THR A 185 15.21 -0.63 -12.93
N ALA A 186 14.58 -0.24 -14.04
CA ALA A 186 14.45 -1.10 -15.22
C ALA A 186 15.80 -1.62 -15.78
N PRO A 187 16.86 -0.80 -15.91
CA PRO A 187 18.15 -1.28 -16.41
C PRO A 187 18.78 -2.35 -15.52
N LYS A 188 18.53 -2.29 -14.20
CA LYS A 188 19.04 -3.26 -13.22
C LYS A 188 18.27 -4.58 -13.22
N THR A 189 17.10 -4.61 -13.84
CA THR A 189 16.21 -5.79 -13.91
C THR A 189 16.32 -6.54 -15.24
N GLY A 190 17.23 -6.15 -16.13
CA GLY A 190 17.39 -6.76 -17.45
C GLY A 190 16.34 -6.32 -18.48
N ILE A 191 15.53 -5.30 -18.17
CA ILE A 191 14.57 -4.74 -19.13
C ILE A 191 15.32 -3.83 -20.11
N THR A 192 15.46 -4.29 -21.35
CA THR A 192 15.98 -3.49 -22.46
C THR A 192 14.90 -2.57 -23.03
N ASP A 193 15.29 -1.40 -23.54
CA ASP A 193 14.36 -0.42 -24.15
C ASP A 193 13.22 0.04 -23.21
N ALA A 194 13.56 0.20 -21.93
CA ALA A 194 12.62 0.60 -20.89
C ALA A 194 11.90 1.92 -21.21
N VAL A 195 12.58 2.87 -21.86
CA VAL A 195 12.01 4.16 -22.26
C VAL A 195 10.79 3.98 -23.17
N ARG A 196 10.86 3.06 -24.14
CA ARG A 196 9.72 2.76 -25.00
C ARG A 196 8.64 1.99 -24.24
N LEU A 197 9.02 0.99 -23.45
CA LEU A 197 8.09 0.10 -22.74
C LEU A 197 7.28 0.82 -21.64
N PHE A 198 7.90 1.78 -20.96
CA PHE A 198 7.30 2.52 -19.84
C PHE A 198 6.69 3.85 -20.29
N LYS A 199 6.79 4.18 -21.59
CA LYS A 199 6.20 5.37 -22.18
C LYS A 199 4.73 5.48 -21.75
N LEU A 200 4.35 6.64 -21.24
CA LEU A 200 2.97 6.91 -20.87
C LEU A 200 2.08 6.67 -22.10
N ARG A 201 0.98 5.93 -21.90
CA ARG A 201 -0.03 5.80 -22.95
C ARG A 201 -0.53 7.21 -23.25
N ARG A 202 -0.52 7.57 -24.54
CA ARG A 202 -1.22 8.77 -24.99
C ARG A 202 -2.72 8.50 -24.84
N PRO A 203 -3.51 9.50 -24.41
CA PRO A 203 -4.96 9.39 -24.38
C PRO A 203 -5.52 9.02 -25.76
#